data_AF-A0A2D8IRB5-F1
#
_entry.id   AF-A0A2D8IRB5-F1
#
_cell.length_a   1.000
_cell.length_b   1.000
_cell.length_c   1.000
_cell.angle_alpha   90.00
_cell.angle_beta   90.00
_cell.angle_gamma   90.00
#
_symmetry.space_group_name_H-M   'P 1'
#
loop_
_entity.id
_entity.type
_entity.pdbx_description
1 polymer ?
#
loop_
_entity_poly.entity_id
_entity_poly.type
_entity_poly.pdbx_seq_one_letter_code
_entity_poly.pdbx_strand_id
1 'polypeptide(L)'
;MQRWIGVLALAGLAASQSQAGFFDELVNAVEQTAKDTAKQVVVQTTSQMVRDMIIGYTIEQVRSDDEVAEDYRREHGDLPVNTRVSSYRTEIQPGTSVSPGTEVKVRSWIEVVPGRSGDKPVIEERLTIWDNEDNSVALKSMTKAAGKRGGAFSGEFTFALPEGLPQGVYPVSTDLMLNGEQVGDQKHGLQLVLWVNPVGEGQLVALAP
;
A
#
# COMPACT_ATOMS: atom_id res chain seq x y z
N MET A 1 54.21 50.61 -3.68
CA MET A 1 53.61 51.48 -4.72
C MET A 1 53.19 50.62 -5.90
N GLN A 2 52.13 51.04 -6.60
CA GLN A 2 51.73 50.63 -7.96
C GLN A 2 51.12 49.23 -8.18
N ARG A 3 49.81 49.23 -7.99
CA ARG A 3 48.78 48.69 -8.90
C ARG A 3 49.09 48.94 -10.40
N TRP A 4 48.90 47.93 -11.27
CA TRP A 4 47.93 47.88 -12.41
C TRP A 4 48.32 47.05 -13.66
N ILE A 5 47.34 46.22 -14.08
CA ILE A 5 46.84 45.90 -15.44
C ILE A 5 47.65 45.01 -16.42
N GLY A 6 46.94 44.02 -16.99
CA GLY A 6 47.17 43.45 -18.33
C GLY A 6 46.99 41.92 -18.39
N VAL A 7 45.80 41.36 -18.63
CA VAL A 7 45.16 41.07 -19.95
C VAL A 7 45.59 39.73 -20.58
N LEU A 8 44.56 38.96 -21.01
CA LEU A 8 44.51 37.87 -22.01
C LEU A 8 45.24 36.54 -21.73
N ALA A 9 44.50 35.43 -21.72
CA ALA A 9 44.46 34.49 -22.86
C ALA A 9 43.66 33.21 -22.54
N LEU A 10 42.82 32.79 -23.49
CA LEU A 10 42.26 31.45 -23.57
C LEU A 10 43.38 30.41 -23.83
N ALA A 11 43.31 29.27 -23.14
CA ALA A 11 43.64 27.91 -23.60
C ALA A 11 43.41 26.99 -22.38
N GLY A 12 42.55 25.98 -22.43
CA GLY A 12 42.86 24.71 -23.08
C GLY A 12 42.81 23.63 -22.00
N LEU A 13 42.15 22.51 -22.30
CA LEU A 13 41.99 21.34 -21.43
C LEU A 13 43.30 20.91 -20.76
N ALA A 14 43.26 20.71 -19.45
CA ALA A 14 44.21 19.85 -18.74
C ALA A 14 43.44 19.04 -17.70
N ALA A 15 43.19 17.77 -18.03
CA ALA A 15 42.86 16.75 -17.04
C ALA A 15 44.08 16.51 -16.12
N SER A 16 43.79 15.98 -14.94
CA SER A 16 44.71 15.39 -13.96
C SER A 16 45.40 16.34 -12.97
N GLN A 17 44.78 16.49 -11.81
CA GLN A 17 45.36 16.07 -10.53
C GLN A 17 44.21 15.84 -9.53
N SER A 18 44.33 14.77 -8.73
CA SER A 18 43.42 14.32 -7.65
C SER A 18 42.25 13.37 -7.99
N GLN A 19 42.42 12.47 -8.97
CA GLN A 19 41.55 11.29 -9.03
C GLN A 19 41.66 10.43 -7.75
N ALA A 20 42.84 10.41 -7.10
CA ALA A 20 43.04 9.73 -5.82
C ALA A 20 42.28 10.38 -4.64
N GLY A 21 42.19 11.71 -4.59
CA GLY A 21 41.46 12.41 -3.53
C GLY A 21 39.94 12.31 -3.66
N PHE A 22 39.46 12.27 -4.91
CA PHE A 22 38.03 12.12 -5.20
C PHE A 22 37.45 10.77 -4.74
N PHE A 23 38.20 9.67 -4.93
CA PHE A 23 37.75 8.36 -4.45
C PHE A 23 37.77 8.26 -2.92
N ASP A 24 38.78 8.83 -2.25
CA ASP A 24 38.81 8.89 -0.79
C ASP A 24 37.68 9.75 -0.22
N GLU A 25 37.34 10.86 -0.88
CA GLU A 25 36.21 11.71 -0.48
C GLU A 25 34.87 11.00 -0.68
N LEU A 26 34.70 10.22 -1.76
CA LEU A 26 33.53 9.36 -1.97
C LEU A 26 33.42 8.24 -0.94
N VAL A 27 34.52 7.56 -0.61
CA VAL A 27 34.53 6.49 0.40
C VAL A 27 34.18 7.07 1.77
N ASN A 28 34.76 8.21 2.14
CA ASN A 28 34.45 8.88 3.40
C ASN A 28 33.01 9.41 3.44
N ALA A 29 32.47 9.92 2.32
CA ALA A 29 31.09 10.36 2.24
C ALA A 29 30.09 9.19 2.32
N VAL A 30 30.41 8.04 1.71
CA VAL A 30 29.62 6.80 1.85
C VAL A 30 29.72 6.26 3.28
N GLU A 31 30.89 6.32 3.92
CA GLU A 31 31.08 5.88 5.31
C GLU A 31 30.39 6.81 6.31
N GLN A 32 30.40 8.13 6.08
CA GLN A 32 29.63 9.10 6.86
C GLN A 32 28.12 8.92 6.66
N THR A 33 27.68 8.70 5.41
CA THR A 33 26.28 8.38 5.12
C THR A 33 25.87 7.08 5.80
N ALA A 34 26.73 6.06 5.85
CA ALA A 34 26.48 4.81 6.54
C ALA A 34 26.45 4.95 8.08
N LYS A 35 27.19 5.92 8.64
CA LYS A 35 27.19 6.22 10.09
C LYS A 35 25.98 7.06 10.52
N ASP A 36 25.52 8.00 9.69
CA ASP A 36 24.28 8.77 9.92
C ASP A 36 23.00 7.92 9.69
N THR A 37 23.18 6.80 9.02
CA THR A 37 22.19 5.75 8.78
C THR A 37 21.98 4.82 10.01
N ALA A 38 22.40 5.22 11.20
CA ALA A 38 22.07 4.52 12.45
C ALA A 38 20.55 4.52 12.77
N LYS A 39 19.73 5.28 12.04
CA LYS A 39 18.25 5.19 12.06
C LYS A 39 17.67 4.11 11.13
N GLN A 40 18.45 3.48 10.23
CA GLN A 40 17.95 2.44 9.31
C GLN A 40 17.91 1.02 9.88
N VAL A 41 18.44 0.78 11.09
CA VAL A 41 18.44 -0.57 11.67
C VAL A 41 17.02 -1.04 12.04
N VAL A 42 16.07 -0.11 12.21
CA VAL A 42 14.65 -0.46 12.39
C VAL A 42 13.98 -0.88 11.07
N VAL A 43 14.48 -0.43 9.91
CA VAL A 43 13.82 -0.65 8.60
C VAL A 43 14.01 -2.08 8.09
N GLN A 44 15.14 -2.74 8.40
CA GLN A 44 15.41 -4.08 7.87
C GLN A 44 14.53 -5.17 8.49
N THR A 45 14.26 -5.10 9.80
CA THR A 45 13.47 -6.14 10.50
C THR A 45 11.98 -6.01 10.19
N THR A 46 11.44 -4.78 10.15
CA THR A 46 10.04 -4.52 9.82
C THR A 46 9.70 -4.92 8.37
N SER A 47 10.65 -4.75 7.44
CA SER A 47 10.46 -5.15 6.03
C SER A 47 10.29 -6.67 5.86
N GLN A 48 11.01 -7.48 6.64
CA GLN A 48 10.87 -8.95 6.56
C GLN A 48 9.53 -9.42 7.14
N MET A 49 9.12 -8.91 8.30
CA MET A 49 7.83 -9.26 8.94
C MET A 49 6.64 -8.95 8.03
N VAL A 50 6.65 -7.79 7.36
CA VAL A 50 5.61 -7.38 6.41
C VAL A 50 5.62 -8.25 5.13
N ARG A 51 6.80 -8.66 4.66
CA ARG A 51 6.91 -9.56 3.50
C ARG A 51 6.23 -10.91 3.76
N ASP A 52 6.42 -11.45 4.95
CA ASP A 52 5.87 -12.75 5.35
C ASP A 52 4.38 -12.70 5.70
N MET A 53 3.80 -11.49 5.84
CA MET A 53 2.36 -11.31 6.02
C MET A 53 1.59 -11.92 4.85
N ILE A 54 0.64 -12.78 5.17
CA ILE A 54 -0.27 -13.43 4.24
C ILE A 54 -1.58 -12.65 4.21
N ILE A 55 -2.07 -12.38 3.00
CA ILE A 55 -3.42 -11.87 2.78
C ILE A 55 -4.20 -12.98 2.06
N GLY A 56 -5.18 -13.55 2.75
CA GLY A 56 -6.16 -14.46 2.15
C GLY A 56 -7.32 -13.67 1.53
N TYR A 57 -8.05 -14.29 0.61
CA TYR A 57 -9.30 -13.72 0.13
C TYR A 57 -10.30 -14.80 -0.27
N THR A 58 -11.58 -14.42 -0.25
CA THR A 58 -12.69 -15.18 -0.83
C THR A 58 -13.57 -14.26 -1.66
N ILE A 59 -14.30 -14.85 -2.59
CA ILE A 59 -15.26 -14.15 -3.45
C ILE A 59 -16.39 -15.09 -3.81
N GLU A 60 -17.61 -14.57 -3.77
CA GLU A 60 -18.82 -15.25 -4.16
C GLU A 60 -19.70 -14.32 -5.00
N GLN A 61 -20.24 -14.84 -6.10
CA GLN A 61 -21.27 -14.15 -6.86
C GLN A 61 -22.62 -14.44 -6.20
N VAL A 62 -23.23 -13.43 -5.59
CA VAL A 62 -24.50 -13.55 -4.86
C VAL A 62 -25.72 -13.22 -5.72
N ARG A 63 -25.54 -12.49 -6.82
CA ARG A 63 -26.54 -12.32 -7.89
C ARG A 63 -25.87 -12.39 -9.26
N SER A 64 -26.55 -13.01 -10.20
CA SER A 64 -26.14 -13.12 -11.59
C SER A 64 -26.17 -11.77 -12.33
N ASP A 65 -25.56 -11.74 -13.51
CA ASP A 65 -25.67 -10.61 -14.44
C ASP A 65 -27.11 -10.38 -14.89
N ASP A 66 -27.87 -11.44 -15.15
CA ASP A 66 -29.26 -11.35 -15.60
C ASP A 66 -30.18 -10.75 -14.53
N GLU A 67 -30.02 -11.16 -13.27
CA GLU A 67 -30.81 -10.62 -12.14
C GLU A 67 -30.55 -9.13 -11.94
N VAL A 68 -29.28 -8.72 -11.89
CA VAL A 68 -28.91 -7.29 -11.76
C VAL A 68 -29.38 -6.49 -12.98
N ALA A 69 -29.30 -7.07 -14.18
CA ALA A 69 -29.78 -6.42 -15.39
C ALA A 69 -31.30 -6.20 -15.39
N GLU A 70 -32.06 -7.17 -14.88
CA GLU A 70 -33.51 -7.07 -14.78
C GLU A 70 -33.93 -6.02 -13.76
N ASP A 71 -33.34 -6.04 -12.57
CA ASP A 71 -33.58 -5.05 -11.52
C ASP A 71 -33.29 -3.63 -12.04
N TYR A 72 -32.15 -3.45 -12.69
CA TYR A 72 -31.77 -2.17 -13.28
C TYR A 72 -32.75 -1.70 -14.36
N ARG A 73 -33.21 -2.60 -15.25
CA ARG A 73 -34.21 -2.27 -16.29
C ARG A 73 -35.55 -1.89 -15.67
N ARG A 74 -35.95 -2.51 -14.57
CA ARG A 74 -37.20 -2.20 -13.87
C ARG A 74 -37.17 -0.77 -13.30
N GLU A 75 -36.01 -0.33 -12.83
CA GLU A 75 -35.83 1.00 -12.22
C GLU A 75 -35.53 2.11 -13.24
N HIS A 76 -34.77 1.81 -14.30
CA HIS A 76 -34.24 2.80 -15.24
C HIS A 76 -34.75 2.65 -16.68
N GLY A 77 -35.55 1.63 -16.98
CA GLY A 77 -36.13 1.35 -18.29
C GLY A 77 -35.22 0.54 -19.23
N ASP A 78 -33.94 0.87 -19.33
CA ASP A 78 -32.98 0.16 -20.18
C ASP A 78 -31.59 0.07 -19.53
N LEU A 79 -30.76 -0.88 -19.98
CA LEU A 79 -29.39 -1.07 -19.52
C LEU A 79 -28.45 0.07 -19.98
N PRO A 80 -27.39 0.37 -19.21
CA PRO A 80 -26.39 1.34 -19.63
C PRO A 80 -25.69 0.89 -20.92
N VAL A 81 -25.12 1.84 -21.67
CA VAL A 81 -24.37 1.50 -22.91
C VAL A 81 -23.16 0.62 -22.59
N ASN A 82 -22.39 1.03 -21.57
CA ASN A 82 -21.21 0.32 -21.08
C ASN A 82 -21.49 -0.24 -19.69
N THR A 83 -20.82 -1.36 -19.36
CA THR A 83 -20.82 -1.92 -18.01
C THR A 83 -20.32 -0.88 -17.00
N ARG A 84 -21.00 -0.76 -15.86
CA ARG A 84 -20.62 0.18 -14.80
C ARG A 84 -20.87 -0.39 -13.41
N VAL A 85 -20.11 0.08 -12.44
CA VAL A 85 -20.38 -0.20 -11.02
C VAL A 85 -21.58 0.62 -10.58
N SER A 86 -22.59 -0.01 -9.99
CA SER A 86 -23.74 0.67 -9.37
C SER A 86 -23.52 0.91 -7.88
N SER A 87 -22.85 -0.02 -7.20
CA SER A 87 -22.57 0.09 -5.76
C SER A 87 -21.27 -0.59 -5.39
N TYR A 88 -20.53 0.03 -4.48
CA TYR A 88 -19.34 -0.54 -3.85
C TYR A 88 -19.25 -0.05 -2.41
N ARG A 89 -19.14 -0.99 -1.47
CA ARG A 89 -18.96 -0.71 -0.05
C ARG A 89 -18.08 -1.76 0.59
N THR A 90 -17.35 -1.37 1.63
CA THR A 90 -16.57 -2.30 2.44
C THR A 90 -16.76 -2.06 3.93
N GLU A 91 -16.50 -3.09 4.72
CA GLU A 91 -16.56 -3.06 6.18
C GLU A 91 -15.34 -3.79 6.74
N ILE A 92 -14.72 -3.23 7.78
CA ILE A 92 -13.59 -3.83 8.48
C ILE A 92 -14.00 -4.35 9.86
N GLN A 93 -13.60 -5.58 10.19
CA GLN A 93 -13.88 -6.26 11.46
C GLN A 93 -12.57 -6.83 12.05
N PRO A 94 -12.37 -6.89 13.38
CA PRO A 94 -13.35 -6.68 14.47
C PRO A 94 -13.62 -5.20 14.85
N GLY A 95 -13.09 -4.23 14.10
CA GLY A 95 -13.31 -2.81 14.32
C GLY A 95 -12.07 -2.01 13.91
N THR A 96 -11.90 -0.80 14.46
CA THR A 96 -10.78 0.08 14.13
C THR A 96 -9.54 -0.16 14.98
N SER A 97 -9.54 -1.09 15.94
CA SER A 97 -8.40 -1.35 16.83
C SER A 97 -8.16 -2.84 17.00
N VAL A 98 -6.91 -3.27 16.88
CA VAL A 98 -6.51 -4.69 16.99
C VAL A 98 -5.16 -4.83 17.68
N SER A 99 -4.93 -6.01 18.26
CA SER A 99 -3.61 -6.43 18.73
C SER A 99 -2.83 -7.12 17.61
N PRO A 100 -1.50 -7.14 17.66
CA PRO A 100 -0.71 -7.94 16.72
C PRO A 100 -1.20 -9.39 16.65
N GLY A 101 -1.15 -9.98 15.46
CA GLY A 101 -1.63 -11.34 15.21
C GLY A 101 -3.17 -11.51 15.19
N THR A 102 -3.94 -10.49 15.55
CA THR A 102 -5.41 -10.55 15.45
C THR A 102 -5.83 -10.61 13.99
N GLU A 103 -6.69 -11.56 13.65
CA GLU A 103 -7.28 -11.68 12.32
C GLU A 103 -8.20 -10.48 12.04
N VAL A 104 -7.93 -9.78 10.95
CA VAL A 104 -8.70 -8.68 10.41
C VAL A 104 -9.39 -9.13 9.14
N LYS A 105 -10.67 -8.77 9.01
CA LYS A 105 -11.48 -9.07 7.83
C LYS A 105 -11.95 -7.77 7.20
N VAL A 106 -11.74 -7.63 5.89
CA VAL A 106 -12.32 -6.57 5.08
C VAL A 106 -13.33 -7.21 4.14
N ARG A 107 -14.60 -7.05 4.48
CA ARG A 107 -15.73 -7.54 3.68
C ARG A 107 -16.10 -6.51 2.65
N SER A 108 -16.41 -6.96 1.45
CA SER A 108 -16.79 -6.11 0.34
C SER A 108 -18.08 -6.58 -0.32
N TRP A 109 -18.89 -5.60 -0.73
CA TRP A 109 -20.08 -5.83 -1.55
C TRP A 109 -19.98 -4.97 -2.78
N ILE A 110 -20.00 -5.62 -3.94
CA ILE A 110 -19.82 -4.99 -5.24
C ILE A 110 -21.05 -5.32 -6.08
N GLU A 111 -21.64 -4.32 -6.70
CA GLU A 111 -22.69 -4.50 -7.69
C GLU A 111 -22.27 -3.85 -9.01
N VAL A 112 -22.29 -4.64 -10.08
CA VAL A 112 -21.89 -4.23 -11.42
C VAL A 112 -23.05 -4.48 -12.38
N VAL A 113 -23.54 -3.41 -12.98
CA VAL A 113 -24.60 -3.47 -13.99
C VAL A 113 -23.97 -3.76 -15.34
N PRO A 114 -24.38 -4.83 -16.03
CA PRO A 114 -23.87 -5.13 -17.36
C PRO A 114 -24.31 -4.08 -18.38
N GLY A 115 -23.43 -3.76 -19.32
CA GLY A 115 -23.75 -2.90 -20.46
C GLY A 115 -24.51 -3.63 -21.56
N ARG A 116 -25.24 -2.88 -22.39
CA ARG A 116 -25.85 -3.40 -23.64
C ARG A 116 -24.81 -3.77 -24.68
N SER A 117 -23.63 -3.17 -24.60
CA SER A 117 -22.53 -3.32 -25.54
C SER A 117 -21.18 -3.28 -24.82
N GLY A 118 -20.13 -3.70 -25.52
CA GLY A 118 -18.76 -3.67 -25.02
C GLY A 118 -18.21 -5.06 -24.67
N ASP A 119 -16.94 -5.07 -24.29
CA ASP A 119 -16.24 -6.28 -23.90
C ASP A 119 -16.72 -6.82 -22.56
N LYS A 120 -16.46 -8.11 -22.32
CA LYS A 120 -16.73 -8.73 -21.02
C LYS A 120 -15.94 -8.01 -19.94
N PRO A 121 -16.59 -7.51 -18.87
CA PRO A 121 -15.91 -6.73 -17.86
C PRO A 121 -14.95 -7.62 -17.08
N VAL A 122 -13.80 -7.08 -16.68
CA VAL A 122 -12.91 -7.66 -15.69
C VAL A 122 -13.07 -6.84 -14.42
N ILE A 123 -13.58 -7.47 -13.37
CA ILE A 123 -13.84 -6.82 -12.08
C ILE A 123 -12.78 -7.33 -11.11
N GLU A 124 -12.02 -6.41 -10.52
CA GLU A 124 -10.96 -6.72 -9.57
C GLU A 124 -11.07 -5.78 -8.37
N GLU A 125 -10.75 -6.30 -7.19
CA GLU A 125 -10.63 -5.49 -5.99
C GLU A 125 -9.22 -5.66 -5.44
N ARG A 126 -8.55 -4.56 -5.13
CA ARG A 126 -7.20 -4.56 -4.57
C ARG A 126 -7.21 -3.98 -3.16
N LEU A 127 -6.79 -4.78 -2.20
CA LEU A 127 -6.50 -4.32 -0.84
C LEU A 127 -5.05 -3.86 -0.76
N THR A 128 -4.81 -2.71 -0.12
CA THR A 128 -3.47 -2.19 0.19
C THR A 128 -3.41 -1.76 1.65
N ILE A 129 -2.40 -2.26 2.35
CA ILE A 129 -2.05 -1.84 3.70
C ILE A 129 -0.87 -0.89 3.58
N TRP A 130 -1.01 0.31 4.12
CA TRP A 130 -0.02 1.39 4.05
C TRP A 130 0.75 1.51 5.35
N ASP A 131 1.95 2.08 5.27
CA ASP A 131 2.75 2.38 6.45
C ASP A 131 2.05 3.43 7.33
N ASN A 132 2.26 3.35 8.65
CA ASN A 132 1.59 4.21 9.64
C ASN A 132 2.29 5.56 9.84
N GLU A 133 3.55 5.70 9.43
CA GLU A 133 4.32 6.94 9.48
C GLU A 133 4.34 7.63 8.11
N ASP A 134 4.48 6.86 7.03
CA ASP A 134 4.41 7.35 5.64
C ASP A 134 3.34 6.61 4.83
N ASN A 135 2.14 7.18 4.80
CA ASN A 135 0.98 6.63 4.07
C ASN A 135 1.19 6.52 2.54
N SER A 136 2.31 6.98 1.97
CA SER A 136 2.65 6.77 0.56
C SER A 136 3.38 5.43 0.31
N VAL A 137 3.88 4.78 1.37
CA VAL A 137 4.59 3.50 1.30
C VAL A 137 3.59 2.37 1.51
N ALA A 138 3.35 1.60 0.46
CA ALA A 138 2.57 0.37 0.57
C ALA A 138 3.41 -0.70 1.27
N LEU A 139 2.91 -1.20 2.41
CA LEU A 139 3.52 -2.33 3.12
C LEU A 139 3.20 -3.64 2.41
N LYS A 140 1.93 -3.84 2.05
CA LYS A 140 1.47 -5.04 1.36
C LYS A 140 0.24 -4.73 0.52
N SER A 141 0.10 -5.44 -0.60
CA SER A 141 -1.10 -5.39 -1.42
C SER A 141 -1.49 -6.78 -1.89
N MET A 142 -2.78 -7.00 -2.11
CA MET A 142 -3.34 -8.21 -2.69
C MET A 142 -4.50 -7.82 -3.61
N THR A 143 -4.49 -8.33 -4.84
CA THR A 143 -5.59 -8.16 -5.79
C THR A 143 -6.37 -9.46 -5.87
N LYS A 144 -7.69 -9.38 -5.71
CA LYS A 144 -8.60 -10.50 -5.98
C LYS A 144 -9.44 -10.20 -7.21
N ALA A 145 -9.62 -11.21 -8.06
CA ALA A 145 -10.57 -11.14 -9.16
C ALA A 145 -12.00 -11.35 -8.62
N ALA A 146 -12.87 -10.36 -8.80
CA ALA A 146 -14.25 -10.42 -8.35
C ALA A 146 -15.15 -11.14 -9.37
N GLY A 147 -14.95 -10.89 -10.67
CA GLY A 147 -15.78 -11.47 -11.72
C GLY A 147 -15.37 -11.09 -13.13
N LYS A 148 -15.93 -11.81 -14.12
CA LYS A 148 -15.71 -11.55 -15.57
C LYS A 148 -16.99 -11.16 -16.33
N ARG A 149 -18.05 -10.84 -15.58
CA ARG A 149 -19.40 -10.44 -16.04
C ARG A 149 -20.01 -9.51 -14.99
N GLY A 150 -21.11 -8.85 -15.33
CA GLY A 150 -21.92 -8.12 -14.35
C GLY A 150 -22.50 -9.05 -13.28
N GLY A 151 -23.19 -8.45 -12.31
CA GLY A 151 -23.78 -9.16 -11.17
C GLY A 151 -23.44 -8.50 -9.85
N ALA A 152 -23.87 -9.13 -8.76
CA ALA A 152 -23.51 -8.73 -7.41
C ALA A 152 -22.56 -9.75 -6.78
N PHE A 153 -21.52 -9.26 -6.13
CA PHE A 153 -20.46 -10.05 -5.54
C PHE A 153 -20.29 -9.69 -4.07
N SER A 154 -20.04 -10.70 -3.25
CA SER A 154 -19.62 -10.56 -1.86
C SER A 154 -18.23 -11.13 -1.73
N GLY A 155 -17.29 -10.36 -1.19
CA GLY A 155 -15.91 -10.77 -1.03
C GLY A 155 -15.39 -10.52 0.37
N GLU A 156 -14.27 -11.15 0.70
CA GLU A 156 -13.56 -10.91 1.95
C GLU A 156 -12.06 -10.93 1.69
N PHE A 157 -11.31 -10.03 2.32
CA PHE A 157 -9.88 -10.16 2.53
C PHE A 157 -9.62 -10.46 4.00
N THR A 158 -8.64 -11.32 4.26
CA THR A 158 -8.26 -11.72 5.62
C THR A 158 -6.76 -11.57 5.79
N PHE A 159 -6.33 -10.88 6.83
CA PHE A 159 -4.92 -10.68 7.16
C PHE A 159 -4.74 -10.48 8.66
N ALA A 160 -3.50 -10.47 9.12
CA ALA A 160 -3.15 -10.06 10.48
C ALA A 160 -1.90 -9.19 10.44
N LEU A 161 -1.89 -8.10 11.21
CA LEU A 161 -0.69 -7.29 11.39
C LEU A 161 0.32 -8.09 12.24
N PRO A 162 1.54 -8.36 11.75
CA PRO A 162 2.50 -9.18 12.47
C PRO A 162 2.97 -8.54 13.78
N GLU A 163 3.44 -9.37 14.71
CA GLU A 163 4.17 -8.91 15.89
C GLU A 163 5.44 -8.15 15.46
N GLY A 164 5.83 -7.17 16.27
CA GLY A 164 7.00 -6.32 16.00
C GLY A 164 6.73 -5.09 15.14
N LEU A 165 5.53 -4.97 14.54
CA LEU A 165 5.11 -3.70 13.94
C LEU A 165 4.96 -2.61 15.02
N PRO A 166 5.42 -1.37 14.74
CA PRO A 166 5.26 -0.27 15.68
C PRO A 166 3.78 0.05 15.92
N GLN A 167 3.47 0.49 17.13
CA GLN A 167 2.12 0.91 17.47
C GLN A 167 1.73 2.14 16.63
N GLY A 168 0.53 2.14 16.03
CA GLY A 168 0.09 3.23 15.18
C GLY A 168 -1.22 2.94 14.46
N VAL A 169 -1.71 3.92 13.69
CA VAL A 169 -2.86 3.74 12.81
C VAL A 169 -2.34 3.38 11.42
N TYR A 170 -2.59 2.14 10.99
CA TYR A 170 -2.28 1.67 9.65
C TYR A 170 -3.46 1.96 8.72
N PRO A 171 -3.27 2.74 7.64
CA PRO A 171 -4.31 2.90 6.64
C PRO A 171 -4.49 1.59 5.85
N VAL A 172 -5.73 1.19 5.67
CA VAL A 172 -6.12 0.05 4.83
C VAL A 172 -7.07 0.56 3.76
N SER A 173 -6.67 0.48 2.50
CA SER A 173 -7.51 0.89 1.38
C SER A 173 -7.93 -0.29 0.53
N THR A 174 -9.11 -0.21 -0.08
CA THR A 174 -9.57 -1.15 -1.09
C THR A 174 -9.98 -0.40 -2.35
N ASP A 175 -9.26 -0.62 -3.44
CA ASP A 175 -9.58 -0.06 -4.76
C ASP A 175 -10.43 -1.06 -5.53
N LEU A 176 -11.54 -0.60 -6.12
CA LEU A 176 -12.33 -1.38 -7.07
C LEU A 176 -11.92 -0.97 -8.49
N MET A 177 -11.51 -1.94 -9.30
CA MET A 177 -11.15 -1.75 -10.68
C MET A 177 -12.15 -2.45 -11.61
N LEU A 178 -12.52 -1.74 -12.68
CA LEU A 178 -13.28 -2.27 -13.80
C LEU A 178 -12.43 -2.12 -15.06
N ASN A 179 -12.09 -3.24 -15.69
CA ASN A 179 -11.20 -3.29 -16.86
C ASN A 179 -9.83 -2.63 -16.62
N GLY A 180 -9.31 -2.74 -15.40
CA GLY A 180 -8.03 -2.15 -14.99
C GLY A 180 -8.09 -0.65 -14.63
N GLU A 181 -9.23 0.01 -14.82
CA GLU A 181 -9.45 1.39 -14.37
C GLU A 181 -10.06 1.41 -12.97
N GLN A 182 -9.55 2.27 -12.09
CA GLN A 182 -10.12 2.46 -10.76
C GLN A 182 -11.45 3.21 -10.86
N VAL A 183 -12.51 2.56 -10.39
CA VAL A 183 -13.89 3.08 -10.44
C VAL A 183 -14.50 3.31 -9.06
N GLY A 184 -13.78 2.93 -8.00
CA GLY A 184 -14.14 3.25 -6.62
C GLY A 184 -13.01 2.93 -5.66
N ASP A 185 -13.07 3.51 -4.46
CA ASP A 185 -12.17 3.20 -3.35
C ASP A 185 -12.91 3.26 -2.01
N GLN A 186 -12.39 2.56 -1.02
CA GLN A 186 -12.78 2.67 0.38
C GLN A 186 -11.52 2.69 1.25
N LYS A 187 -11.58 3.38 2.38
CA LYS A 187 -10.44 3.54 3.29
C LYS A 187 -10.88 3.31 4.73
N HIS A 188 -10.04 2.58 5.46
CA HIS A 188 -10.21 2.27 6.88
C HIS A 188 -8.93 2.62 7.62
N GLY A 189 -9.06 3.07 8.87
CA GLY A 189 -7.94 3.23 9.79
C GLY A 189 -7.91 2.06 10.77
N LEU A 190 -6.81 1.33 10.82
CA LEU A 190 -6.60 0.21 11.72
C LEU A 190 -5.54 0.55 12.77
N GLN A 191 -5.96 0.88 13.98
CA GLN A 191 -5.10 1.10 15.12
C GLN A 191 -4.52 -0.24 15.61
N LEU A 192 -3.21 -0.40 15.48
CA LEU A 192 -2.47 -1.44 16.18
C LEU A 192 -2.25 -0.99 17.63
N VAL A 193 -2.65 -1.81 18.60
CA VAL A 193 -2.46 -1.55 20.04
C VAL A 193 -1.62 -2.67 20.64
N LEU A 194 -0.48 -2.31 21.22
CA LEU A 194 0.36 -3.25 21.95
C LEU A 194 -0.18 -3.35 23.38
N TRP A 195 -0.63 -4.54 23.80
CA TRP A 195 -0.93 -4.77 25.20
C TRP A 195 0.37 -5.10 25.94
N VAL A 196 0.80 -4.18 26.80
CA VAL A 196 1.83 -4.48 27.78
C VAL A 196 1.12 -5.13 28.97
N ASN A 197 1.40 -6.40 29.24
CA ASN A 197 0.88 -7.05 30.44
C ASN A 197 1.34 -6.27 31.69
N PRO A 198 0.47 -6.00 32.68
CA PRO A 198 0.83 -5.28 33.91
C PRO A 198 1.77 -6.07 34.84
N VAL A 199 2.17 -7.28 34.46
CA VAL A 199 3.24 -8.02 35.11
C VAL A 199 4.54 -7.59 34.43
N GLY A 200 5.20 -6.59 35.01
CA GLY A 200 6.45 -6.00 34.54
C GLY A 200 7.62 -6.97 34.54
N GLU A 201 7.59 -7.98 33.67
CA GLU A 201 8.76 -8.73 33.23
C GLU A 201 9.16 -8.23 31.83
N GLY A 202 9.25 -6.91 31.70
CA GLY A 202 10.18 -6.31 30.77
C GLY A 202 11.58 -6.58 31.31
N GLN A 203 12.23 -7.63 30.83
CA GLN A 203 13.66 -7.84 31.06
C GLN A 203 14.42 -6.70 30.37
N LEU A 204 14.65 -5.61 31.09
CA LEU A 204 15.60 -4.56 30.75
C LEU A 204 16.95 -4.91 31.38
N VAL A 205 17.89 -5.46 30.60
CA VAL A 205 19.34 -5.13 30.64
C VAL A 205 19.90 -5.64 29.30
N ALA A 206 20.47 -4.86 28.37
CA ALA A 206 21.56 -3.91 28.57
C ALA A 206 21.77 -2.96 27.37
N LEU A 207 22.18 -1.72 27.68
CA LEU A 207 23.18 -0.92 26.96
C LEU A 207 24.12 -0.42 28.07
N ALA A 208 25.21 -1.13 28.40
CA ALA A 208 26.57 -1.07 27.82
C ALA A 208 27.32 0.24 28.16
N PRO A 209 28.67 0.25 28.24
CA PRO A 209 29.67 -0.73 28.72
C PRO A 209 30.21 -0.43 30.13
#